data_AF-A0A945W722-F1
#
_entry.id   AF-A0A945W722-F1
#
_cell.length_a   1.000
_cell.length_b   1.000
_cell.length_c   1.000
_cell.angle_alpha   90.00
_cell.angle_beta   90.00
_cell.angle_gamma   90.00
#
_symmetry.space_group_name_H-M   'P 1'
#
loop_
_entity.id
_entity.type
_entity.pdbx_description
1 polymer ?
#
loop_
_entity_poly.entity_id
_entity_poly.type
_entity_poly.pdbx_seq_one_letter_code
_entity_poly.pdbx_strand_id
1 'polypeptide(L)' 'LGSPGLVFKINEDSLAYRLDSLERSTKGELRYDETSMLRQVYREANVKPEKYIDKYYK' A
#
# COMPACT_ATOMS: atom_id res chain seq x y z
N LEU A 1 13.60 7.85 6.64
CA LEU A 1 13.30 7.61 8.07
C LEU A 1 11.83 7.98 8.29
N GLY A 2 10.98 7.03 8.67
CA GLY A 2 9.53 7.23 8.80
C GLY A 2 8.70 6.20 8.05
N SER A 3 8.93 4.91 8.28
CA SER A 3 8.09 3.87 7.70
C SER A 3 6.65 3.99 8.22
N PRO A 4 5.64 3.55 7.45
CA PRO A 4 4.23 3.61 7.88
C PRO A 4 3.98 2.98 9.26
N GLY A 5 4.65 1.85 9.56
CA GLY A 5 4.55 1.21 10.88
C GLY A 5 4.98 2.13 12.04
N LEU A 6 6.06 2.88 11.86
CA LEU A 6 6.56 3.83 12.87
C LEU A 6 5.68 5.07 12.99
N VAL A 7 5.26 5.64 11.86
CA VAL A 7 4.49 6.89 11.82
C VAL A 7 3.07 6.68 12.36
N PHE A 8 2.42 5.58 11.96
CA PHE A 8 1.05 5.28 12.36
C PHE A 8 0.95 4.39 13.60
N LYS A 9 2.09 3.96 14.17
CA LYS A 9 2.18 3.04 15.31
C LYS A 9 1.36 1.76 15.09
N ILE A 10 1.45 1.19 13.90
CA ILE A 10 0.76 -0.06 13.52
C ILE A 10 1.76 -1.21 13.42
N ASN A 11 1.30 -2.41 13.80
CA ASN A 11 2.09 -3.63 13.68
C ASN A 11 2.14 -4.14 12.23
N GLU A 12 3.01 -5.11 11.99
CA GLU A 12 3.25 -5.67 10.65
C GLU A 12 2.02 -6.36 10.07
N ASP A 13 1.27 -7.11 10.89
CA ASP A 13 0.06 -7.79 10.44
C ASP A 13 -1.03 -6.81 9.98
N SER A 14 -1.23 -5.72 10.74
CA SER A 14 -2.19 -4.67 10.39
C SER A 14 -1.75 -3.90 9.15
N LEU A 15 -0.43 -3.71 8.99
CA LEU A 15 0.13 -3.10 7.79
C LEU A 15 -0.09 -4.01 6.57
N ALA A 16 0.23 -5.30 6.67
CA ALA A 16 0.04 -6.29 5.61
C ALA A 16 -1.43 -6.40 5.20
N TYR A 17 -2.35 -6.47 6.18
CA TYR A 17 -3.79 -6.48 5.92
C TYR A 17 -4.28 -5.25 5.14
N ARG A 18 -3.75 -4.07 5.45
CA ARG A 18 -4.06 -2.84 4.68
C ARG A 18 -3.47 -2.88 3.27
N LEU A 19 -2.24 -3.36 3.14
CA LEU A 19 -1.55 -3.44 1.84
C LEU A 19 -2.21 -4.46 0.90
N ASP A 20 -2.77 -5.56 1.41
CA ASP A 20 -3.53 -6.53 0.63
C ASP A 20 -4.72 -5.91 -0.12
N SER A 21 -5.30 -4.84 0.43
CA SER A 21 -6.41 -4.11 -0.21
C SER A 21 -5.97 -3.07 -1.24
N LEU A 22 -4.66 -2.91 -1.48
CA LEU A 22 -4.14 -1.92 -2.44
C LEU A 22 -4.64 -2.17 -3.86
N GLU A 23 -4.61 -3.42 -4.32
CA GLU A 23 -4.99 -3.74 -5.70
C GLU A 23 -6.44 -3.33 -5.97
N ARG A 24 -7.35 -3.68 -5.05
CA ARG A 24 -8.77 -3.31 -5.14
C ARG A 24 -8.97 -1.79 -5.05
N SER A 25 -8.32 -1.12 -4.08
CA SER A 25 -8.53 0.31 -3.84
C SER A 25 -7.92 1.21 -4.92
N THR A 26 -6.89 0.73 -5.61
CA THR A 26 -6.16 1.45 -6.67
C THR A 26 -6.48 0.95 -8.08
N LYS A 27 -7.46 0.04 -8.23
CA LYS A 27 -7.84 -0.54 -9.53
C LYS A 27 -6.66 -1.18 -10.27
N GLY A 28 -5.79 -1.89 -9.53
CA GLY A 28 -4.64 -2.61 -10.07
C GLY A 28 -3.38 -1.75 -10.28
N GLU A 29 -3.41 -0.46 -10.00
CA GLU A 29 -2.24 0.41 -10.20
C GLU A 29 -1.12 0.18 -9.16
N LEU A 30 -1.50 -0.24 -7.95
CA LEU A 30 -0.61 -0.72 -6.90
C LEU A 30 -1.01 -2.14 -6.51
N ARG A 31 -0.04 -3.02 -6.37
CA ARG A 31 -0.26 -4.41 -5.96
C ARG A 31 0.67 -4.77 -4.81
N TYR A 32 0.14 -5.44 -3.80
CA TYR A 32 0.96 -6.02 -2.74
C TYR A 32 1.10 -7.51 -3.03
N ASP A 33 2.32 -8.03 -2.96
CA ASP A 33 2.59 -9.44 -3.22
C ASP A 33 3.54 -10.01 -2.16
N GLU A 34 3.36 -11.29 -1.87
CA GLU A 34 4.15 -12.07 -0.93
C GLU A 34 4.72 -13.29 -1.64
N THR A 35 6.03 -13.25 -1.84
CA THR A 35 6.82 -14.40 -2.31
C THR A 35 7.49 -15.06 -1.11
N SER A 36 7.99 -16.29 -1.28
CA SER A 36 8.61 -17.08 -0.19
C SER A 36 9.79 -16.42 0.54
N MET A 37 10.33 -15.29 0.04
CA MET A 37 11.41 -14.54 0.70
C MET A 37 11.12 -13.05 0.89
N LEU A 38 10.05 -12.51 0.29
CA LEU A 38 9.86 -11.06 0.26
C LEU A 38 8.40 -10.66 0.13
N ARG A 39 8.03 -9.64 0.93
CA ARG A 39 6.75 -8.93 0.86
C ARG A 39 6.99 -7.54 0.31
N GLN A 40 6.32 -7.18 -0.79
CA GLN A 40 6.61 -5.93 -1.49
C GLN A 40 5.36 -5.33 -2.15
N VAL A 41 5.34 -3.99 -2.20
CA VAL A 41 4.38 -3.23 -3.03
C VAL A 41 4.99 -2.96 -4.40
N TYR A 42 4.30 -3.40 -5.44
CA TYR A 42 4.60 -3.17 -6.85
C TYR A 42 3.78 -2.01 -7.38
N ARG A 43 4.39 -1.24 -8.28
CA ARG A 43 3.74 -0.15 -9.03
C ARG A 43 3.61 -0.61 -10.48
N GLU A 44 2.39 -0.92 -10.89
CA GLU A 44 2.13 -1.42 -12.25
C GLU A 44 1.91 -0.26 -13.25
N ALA A 45 1.74 0.96 -12.74
CA ALA A 45 1.61 2.18 -13.54
C ALA A 45 2.39 3.34 -12.93
N ASN A 46 2.67 4.37 -13.75
CA ASN A 46 3.20 5.62 -13.25
C ASN A 46 2.08 6.43 -12.58
N VAL A 47 1.95 6.30 -11.26
CA VAL A 47 0.88 6.91 -10.47
C VAL A 47 1.38 8.03 -9.56
N LYS A 48 0.64 9.14 -9.61
CA LYS A 48 0.80 10.30 -8.74
C LYS A 48 0.14 10.02 -7.37
N PRO A 49 0.86 10.08 -6.25
CA PRO A 49 0.31 9.76 -4.92
C PRO A 49 -0.93 10.59 -4.55
N GLU A 50 -0.98 11.84 -5.00
CA GLU A 50 -2.08 12.80 -4.73
C GLU A 50 -3.43 12.24 -5.18
N LYS A 51 -3.44 11.48 -6.28
CA LYS A 51 -4.64 10.81 -6.81
C LYS A 51 -5.34 9.94 -5.76
N TYR A 52 -4.58 9.23 -4.93
CA TYR A 52 -5.15 8.32 -3.94
C TYR A 52 -5.62 9.03 -2.69
N ILE A 53 -4.92 10.10 -2.30
CA ILE A 53 -5.30 10.95 -1.18
C ILE A 53 -6.62 11.66 -1.51
N ASP A 54 -6.71 12.28 -2.69
CA ASP A 54 -7.92 12.98 -3.14
C ASP A 54 -9.13 12.06 -3.23
N LYS A 55 -8.93 10.81 -3.65
CA LYS A 55 -10.00 9.81 -3.73
C LYS A 55 -10.51 9.38 -2.35
N TYR A 56 -9.64 9.36 -1.34
CA TYR A 56 -9.99 8.87 0.01
C TYR A 56 -10.73 9.91 0.86
N TYR A 57 -10.43 11.20 0.67
CA TYR A 57 -11.00 12.30 1.46
C TYR A 57 -12.21 12.99 0.82
N LYS A 58 -12.64 12.53 -0.36
CA LYS A 58 -13.90 12.93 -0.99
C LYS A 58 -15.01 11.95 -0.63
#